data_AF-A0A239AZG1-F1
#
_entry.id   AF-A0A239AZG1-F1
#
_cell.length_a   1.000
_cell.length_b   1.000
_cell.length_c   1.000
_cell.angle_alpha   90.00
_cell.angle_beta   90.00
_cell.angle_gamma   90.00
#
_symmetry.space_group_name_H-M   'P 1'
#
loop_
_entity.id
_entity.type
_entity.pdbx_description
1 polymer ?
#
loop_
_entity_poly.entity_id
_entity_poly.type
_entity_poly.pdbx_seq_one_letter_code
_entity_poly.pdbx_strand_id
1 'polypeptide(L)'
;MIATSGGIHYKDLGANHHMWTDAYLEDDGRIHGSTRTATFTLFGGFTGGCRILVFDANMILLDVSPENTYGVDGKWIGTNDRTDYWEHYLDLGRVGGAVTLRPAQYWAPTWRHLGTVIEIGKQVAPAILALL
;
A
#
# COMPACT_ATOMS: atom_id res chain seq x y z
N MET A 1 9.25 -19.46 -2.96
CA MET A 1 10.34 -18.81 -2.20
C MET A 1 9.98 -17.32 -2.19
N ILE A 2 10.47 -16.53 -1.22
CA ILE A 2 10.13 -15.09 -1.18
C ILE A 2 11.02 -14.39 -2.20
N ALA A 3 10.41 -13.78 -3.22
CA ALA A 3 11.10 -13.03 -4.25
C ALA A 3 11.50 -11.64 -3.76
N THR A 4 10.63 -10.98 -2.98
CA THR A 4 10.85 -9.61 -2.48
C THR A 4 10.00 -9.33 -1.23
N SER A 5 10.54 -8.61 -0.24
CA SER A 5 9.80 -8.13 0.93
C SER A 5 9.84 -6.60 1.04
N GLY A 6 8.71 -5.98 1.35
CA GLY A 6 8.59 -4.53 1.55
C GLY A 6 8.91 -4.03 2.96
N GLY A 7 8.80 -4.91 3.96
CA GLY A 7 8.90 -4.55 5.37
C GLY A 7 7.67 -3.79 5.87
N ILE A 8 7.54 -3.69 7.20
CA ILE A 8 6.42 -2.99 7.83
C ILE A 8 6.53 -1.49 7.56
N HIS A 9 5.52 -0.93 6.89
CA HIS A 9 5.39 0.50 6.65
C HIS A 9 4.28 1.08 7.52
N TYR A 10 4.64 2.02 8.40
CA TYR A 10 3.72 2.77 9.24
C TYR A 10 3.23 4.05 8.55
N LYS A 11 1.96 4.41 8.75
CA LYS A 11 1.42 5.71 8.37
C LYS A 11 0.43 6.25 9.40
N ASP A 12 0.66 7.51 9.80
CA ASP A 12 -0.34 8.35 10.47
C ASP A 12 -1.21 9.03 9.40
N LEU A 13 -2.52 8.84 9.48
CA LEU A 13 -3.51 9.42 8.57
C LEU A 13 -4.15 10.71 9.11
N GLY A 14 -3.70 11.18 10.28
CA GLY A 14 -4.30 12.30 11.00
C GLY A 14 -5.46 11.86 11.88
N ALA A 15 -5.92 12.76 12.77
CA ALA A 15 -7.01 12.52 13.71
C ALA A 15 -6.86 11.22 14.55
N ASN A 16 -5.62 10.82 14.84
CA ASN A 16 -5.28 9.62 15.61
C ASN A 16 -5.73 8.31 14.92
N HIS A 17 -5.65 8.29 13.58
CA HIS A 17 -5.87 7.11 12.74
C HIS A 17 -4.55 6.64 12.16
N HIS A 18 -4.29 5.34 12.30
CA HIS A 18 -3.00 4.75 12.02
C HIS A 18 -3.16 3.51 11.18
N MET A 19 -2.21 3.30 10.29
CA MET A 19 -2.10 2.08 9.53
C MET A 19 -0.66 1.54 9.56
N TRP A 20 -0.52 0.22 9.55
CA TRP A 20 0.73 -0.47 9.32
C TRP A 20 0.49 -1.53 8.26
N THR A 21 1.32 -1.58 7.23
CA THR A 21 1.23 -2.64 6.22
C THR A 21 2.59 -3.27 6.00
N ASP A 22 2.63 -4.60 6.03
CA ASP A 22 3.75 -5.39 5.52
C ASP A 22 3.28 -6.20 4.31
N ALA A 23 4.19 -6.45 3.38
CA ALA A 23 3.91 -7.24 2.19
C ALA A 23 5.16 -7.93 1.65
N TYR A 24 4.97 -9.10 1.07
CA TYR A 24 6.00 -9.82 0.32
C TYR A 24 5.41 -10.43 -0.95
N LEU A 25 6.25 -10.52 -1.97
CA LEU A 25 5.94 -11.12 -3.27
C LEU A 25 6.68 -12.46 -3.37
N GLU A 26 5.97 -13.49 -3.79
CA GLU A 26 6.50 -14.80 -4.10
C GLU A 26 6.87 -14.92 -5.59
N ASP A 27 7.71 -15.91 -5.91
CA ASP A 27 8.20 -16.15 -7.28
C ASP A 27 7.09 -16.53 -8.28
N ASP A 28 5.91 -16.93 -7.79
CA ASP A 28 4.75 -17.29 -8.61
C ASP A 28 3.82 -16.09 -8.90
N GLY A 29 4.20 -14.89 -8.45
CA GLY A 29 3.45 -13.65 -8.65
C GLY A 29 2.39 -13.40 -7.59
N ARG A 30 2.28 -14.27 -6.59
CA ARG A 30 1.38 -14.07 -5.46
C ARG A 30 1.99 -13.06 -4.48
N ILE A 31 1.25 -11.99 -4.24
CA ILE A 31 1.60 -11.00 -3.22
C ILE A 31 0.75 -11.23 -1.98
N HIS A 32 1.42 -11.37 -0.85
CA HIS A 32 0.81 -11.47 0.47
C HIS A 32 1.02 -10.18 1.22
N GLY A 33 0.06 -9.83 2.07
CA GLY A 33 0.27 -8.76 3.02
C GLY A 33 -0.59 -8.85 4.25
N SER A 34 -0.19 -8.07 5.24
CA SER A 34 -0.94 -7.85 6.47
C SER A 34 -1.07 -6.36 6.71
N THR A 35 -2.28 -5.89 6.94
CA THR A 35 -2.56 -4.49 7.23
C THR A 35 -3.22 -4.38 8.59
N ARG A 36 -2.58 -3.65 9.51
CA ARG A 36 -3.18 -3.22 10.76
C ARG A 36 -3.80 -1.84 10.60
N THR A 37 -5.05 -1.72 11.01
CA THR A 37 -5.82 -0.46 11.03
C THR A 37 -6.18 -0.16 12.47
N ALA A 38 -5.77 0.99 13.00
CA ALA A 38 -6.06 1.36 14.38
C ALA A 38 -6.46 2.82 14.53
N THR A 39 -7.37 3.07 15.47
CA THR A 39 -7.71 4.41 15.93
C THR A 39 -7.70 4.49 17.45
N PHE A 40 -7.19 5.61 17.96
CA PHE A 40 -7.26 5.94 19.38
C PHE A 40 -8.22 7.10 19.67
N THR A 41 -9.04 7.47 18.68
CA THR A 41 -10.09 8.48 18.81
C THR A 41 -11.40 7.82 19.22
N LEU A 42 -11.91 8.17 20.39
CA LEU A 42 -13.22 7.71 20.86
C LEU A 42 -14.33 8.24 19.94
N PHE A 43 -15.18 7.33 19.48
CA PHE A 43 -16.24 7.54 18.50
C PHE A 43 -15.76 8.05 17.12
N GLY A 44 -14.45 8.01 16.86
CA GLY A 44 -13.84 8.34 15.58
C GLY A 44 -13.48 7.10 14.79
N GLY A 45 -14.46 6.35 14.30
CA GLY A 45 -14.17 5.26 13.37
C GLY A 45 -13.61 5.78 12.05
N PHE A 46 -12.81 4.98 11.35
CA PHE A 46 -12.36 5.29 10.00
C PHE A 46 -12.19 4.03 9.17
N THR A 47 -12.25 4.19 7.85
CA THR A 47 -11.85 3.17 6.89
C THR A 47 -10.53 3.59 6.27
N GLY A 48 -9.51 2.76 6.43
CA GLY A 48 -8.24 2.87 5.74
C GLY A 48 -8.27 2.10 4.42
N GLY A 49 -7.48 2.56 3.45
CA GLY A 49 -7.21 1.86 2.20
C GLY A 49 -5.71 1.63 2.03
N CYS A 50 -5.35 0.49 1.44
CA CYS A 50 -3.96 0.13 1.14
C CYS A 50 -3.82 -0.50 -0.24
N ARG A 51 -2.76 -0.09 -0.96
CA ARG A 51 -2.24 -0.75 -2.17
C ARG A 51 -0.74 -0.96 -2.05
N ILE A 52 -0.20 -1.98 -2.69
CA ILE A 52 1.25 -2.15 -2.83
C ILE A 52 1.68 -1.67 -4.20
N LEU A 53 2.62 -0.74 -4.21
CA LEU A 53 3.35 -0.32 -5.39
C LEU A 53 4.57 -1.23 -5.56
N VAL A 54 4.72 -1.81 -6.75
CA VAL A 54 5.80 -2.74 -7.08
C VAL A 54 6.79 -2.05 -8.01
N PHE A 55 8.06 -2.03 -7.63
CA PHE A 55 9.13 -1.35 -8.36
C PHE A 55 10.27 -2.28 -8.72
N ASP A 56 10.92 -1.98 -9.85
CA ASP A 56 12.20 -2.58 -10.22
C ASP A 56 13.38 -1.95 -9.47
N ALA A 57 14.60 -2.42 -9.77
CA ALA A 57 15.83 -1.89 -9.19
C ALA A 57 16.11 -0.41 -9.51
N ASN A 58 15.48 0.13 -10.56
CA ASN A 58 15.63 1.52 -10.99
C ASN A 58 14.52 2.42 -10.46
N MET A 59 13.68 1.93 -9.53
CA MET A 59 12.50 2.64 -9.01
C MET A 59 11.45 2.96 -10.09
N ILE A 60 11.41 2.17 -11.16
CA ILE A 60 10.33 2.23 -12.15
C ILE A 60 9.17 1.39 -11.63
N LEU A 61 7.97 1.97 -11.63
CA LEU A 61 6.76 1.27 -11.20
C LEU A 61 6.37 0.20 -12.23
N LEU A 62 6.41 -1.06 -11.82
CA LEU A 62 6.03 -2.21 -12.62
C LEU A 62 4.52 -2.48 -12.56
N ASP A 63 3.96 -2.52 -11.36
CA ASP A 63 2.54 -2.81 -11.13
C ASP A 63 2.03 -2.25 -9.79
N VAL A 64 0.72 -2.32 -9.59
CA VAL A 64 0.03 -1.92 -8.35
C VAL A 64 -1.00 -2.98 -7.97
N SER A 65 -0.97 -3.44 -6.72
CA SER A 65 -1.96 -4.40 -6.23
C SER A 65 -3.39 -3.84 -6.28
N PRO A 66 -4.41 -4.72 -6.29
CA PRO A 66 -5.77 -4.33 -5.94
C PRO A 66 -5.83 -3.58 -4.61
N GLU A 67 -6.88 -2.79 -4.45
CA GLU A 67 -7.14 -2.05 -3.22
C GLU A 67 -7.71 -2.96 -2.13
N ASN A 68 -7.11 -2.88 -0.95
CA ASN A 68 -7.64 -3.47 0.27
C ASN A 68 -8.16 -2.36 1.18
N THR A 69 -9.42 -2.42 1.58
CA THR A 69 -10.01 -1.45 2.52
C THR A 69 -10.44 -2.12 3.82
N TYR A 70 -10.09 -1.50 4.93
CA TYR A 70 -10.34 -2.01 6.27
C TYR A 70 -10.82 -0.90 7.18
N GLY A 71 -11.87 -1.18 7.96
CA GLY A 71 -12.50 -0.22 8.85
C GLY A 71 -12.36 -0.59 10.32
N VAL A 72 -12.26 0.45 11.15
CA VAL A 72 -12.41 0.39 12.62
C VAL A 72 -13.52 1.33 13.04
N ASP A 73 -14.30 0.94 14.04
CA ASP A 73 -15.51 1.66 14.43
C ASP A 73 -15.24 2.84 15.39
N GLY A 74 -14.08 2.86 16.04
CA GLY A 74 -13.70 3.87 17.03
C GLY A 74 -14.53 3.85 18.33
N LYS A 75 -15.42 2.88 18.53
CA LYS A 75 -16.23 2.75 19.76
C LYS A 75 -15.36 2.33 20.95
N TRP A 76 -15.72 2.79 22.16
CA TRP A 76 -15.14 2.31 23.43
C TRP A 76 -15.25 0.77 23.54
N ILE A 77 -16.41 0.25 23.14
CA ILE A 77 -16.67 -1.19 23.00
C ILE A 77 -16.89 -1.47 21.51
N GLY A 78 -15.87 -2.00 20.86
CA GLY A 78 -15.84 -2.29 19.43
C GLY A 78 -14.41 -2.52 18.94
N THR A 79 -14.23 -2.68 17.63
CA THR A 79 -12.92 -2.87 17.02
C THR A 79 -12.28 -1.51 16.76
N ASN A 80 -11.37 -1.08 17.64
CA ASN A 80 -10.54 0.12 17.47
C ASN A 80 -9.14 -0.20 16.93
N ASP A 81 -8.78 -1.48 16.90
CA ASP A 81 -7.52 -2.01 16.39
C ASP A 81 -7.79 -3.37 15.76
N ARG A 82 -7.37 -3.55 14.52
CA ARG A 82 -7.63 -4.74 13.72
C ARG A 82 -6.44 -5.01 12.83
N THR A 83 -6.09 -6.28 12.66
CA THR A 83 -5.12 -6.72 11.66
C THR A 83 -5.80 -7.65 10.67
N ASP A 84 -5.60 -7.38 9.39
CA ASP A 84 -6.19 -8.11 8.27
C ASP A 84 -5.10 -8.69 7.38
N TYR A 85 -5.25 -9.96 7.03
CA TYR A 85 -4.40 -10.65 6.07
C TYR A 85 -5.09 -10.69 4.71
N TRP A 86 -4.31 -10.54 3.65
CA TRP A 86 -4.81 -10.55 2.29
C TRP A 86 -3.76 -11.10 1.33
N GLU A 87 -4.25 -11.59 0.19
CA GLU A 87 -3.43 -12.06 -0.92
C GLU A 87 -4.03 -11.62 -2.25
N HIS A 88 -3.16 -11.37 -3.22
CA HIS A 88 -3.53 -11.06 -4.60
C HIS A 88 -2.54 -11.74 -5.56
N TYR A 89 -2.95 -11.90 -6.82
CA TYR A 89 -2.05 -12.31 -7.89
C TYR A 89 -1.71 -11.11 -8.75
N LEU A 90 -0.42 -10.94 -9.03
CA LEU A 90 0.10 -9.95 -9.97
C LEU A 90 0.57 -10.66 -11.25
N ASP A 91 0.59 -9.93 -12.35
CA ASP A 91 1.07 -10.48 -13.62
C ASP A 91 2.59 -10.64 -13.60
N LEU A 92 3.05 -11.89 -13.58
CA LEU A 92 4.47 -12.26 -13.60
C LEU A 92 5.25 -11.62 -14.76
N GLY A 93 4.61 -11.40 -15.92
CA GLY A 93 5.24 -10.73 -17.05
C GLY A 93 5.62 -9.27 -16.74
N ARG A 94 4.98 -8.67 -15.74
CA ARG A 94 5.21 -7.28 -15.31
C ARG A 94 6.11 -7.21 -14.09
N VAL A 95 5.93 -8.11 -13.11
CA VAL A 95 6.63 -8.06 -11.82
C VAL A 95 7.87 -8.95 -11.73
N GLY A 96 8.26 -9.65 -12.81
CA GLY A 96 9.45 -10.52 -12.81
C GLY A 96 10.77 -9.80 -12.50
N GLY A 97 10.82 -8.47 -12.63
CA GLY A 97 11.96 -7.63 -12.23
C GLY A 97 11.76 -6.89 -10.90
N ALA A 98 10.76 -7.27 -10.10
CA ALA A 98 10.45 -6.60 -8.84
C ALA A 98 11.60 -6.75 -7.84
N VAL A 99 12.00 -5.64 -7.22
CA VAL A 99 13.01 -5.59 -6.16
C VAL A 99 12.51 -4.81 -4.95
N THR A 100 11.51 -3.95 -5.13
CA THR A 100 11.00 -3.11 -4.05
C THR A 100 9.48 -3.10 -4.02
N LEU A 101 8.93 -3.32 -2.82
CA LEU A 101 7.51 -3.14 -2.52
C LEU A 101 7.33 -1.91 -1.62
N ARG A 102 6.33 -1.06 -1.95
CA ARG A 102 5.98 0.12 -1.15
C ARG A 102 4.48 0.16 -0.88
N PRO A 103 4.05 -0.01 0.38
CA PRO A 103 2.66 0.17 0.75
C PRO A 103 2.23 1.65 0.66
N ALA A 104 1.24 1.94 -0.18
CA ALA A 104 0.52 3.20 -0.20
C ALA A 104 -0.73 3.09 0.67
N GLN A 105 -0.77 3.85 1.77
CA GLN A 105 -1.87 3.83 2.76
C GLN A 105 -2.58 5.19 2.78
N TYR A 106 -3.90 5.23 2.93
CA TYR A 106 -4.69 6.48 2.91
C TYR A 106 -6.05 6.27 3.60
N TRP A 107 -6.74 7.37 3.89
CA TRP A 107 -8.12 7.34 4.39
C TRP A 107 -9.09 7.03 3.24
N ALA A 108 -9.87 5.97 3.31
CA ALA A 108 -10.86 5.58 2.30
C ALA A 108 -12.28 6.13 2.60
N PRO A 109 -13.10 6.47 1.59
CA PRO A 109 -12.82 6.45 0.17
C PRO A 109 -12.25 7.81 -0.29
N THR A 110 -10.97 8.11 0.00
CA THR A 110 -10.30 9.24 -0.66
C THR A 110 -9.55 8.73 -1.88
N TRP A 111 -10.17 8.73 -3.07
CA TRP A 111 -9.42 8.51 -4.32
C TRP A 111 -9.92 9.32 -5.52
N ARG A 112 -9.31 10.52 -5.72
CA ARG A 112 -9.33 11.20 -7.04
C ARG A 112 -7.96 11.74 -7.49
N HIS A 113 -6.97 11.86 -6.60
CA HIS A 113 -5.72 12.57 -6.93
C HIS A 113 -4.42 11.75 -6.83
N LEU A 114 -4.45 10.55 -6.22
CA LEU A 114 -3.26 9.69 -6.12
C LEU A 114 -2.93 8.99 -7.45
N GLY A 115 -3.93 8.71 -8.29
CA GLY A 115 -3.71 8.30 -9.68
C GLY A 115 -2.94 9.36 -10.46
N THR A 116 -3.34 10.63 -10.32
CA THR A 116 -2.71 11.79 -10.97
C THR A 116 -1.26 11.99 -10.51
N VAL A 117 -0.93 11.81 -9.24
CA VAL A 117 0.47 11.94 -8.74
C VAL A 117 1.34 10.75 -9.16
N ILE A 118 0.79 9.53 -9.20
CA ILE A 118 1.51 8.34 -9.70
C ILE A 118 1.73 8.43 -11.22
N GLU A 119 0.78 9.00 -11.96
CA GLU A 119 0.87 9.21 -13.41
C GLU A 119 1.80 10.37 -13.79
N ILE A 120 1.81 11.47 -13.02
CA ILE A 120 2.79 12.57 -13.13
C ILE A 120 4.20 12.07 -12.76
N GLY A 121 4.34 11.28 -11.69
CA GLY A 121 5.63 10.69 -11.31
C GLY A 121 6.23 9.79 -12.39
N LYS A 122 5.38 9.04 -13.12
CA LYS A 122 5.78 8.20 -14.27
C LYS A 122 6.23 8.99 -15.50
N GLN A 123 5.72 10.21 -15.71
CA GLN A 123 6.06 11.04 -16.87
C GLN A 123 7.29 11.93 -16.63
N VAL A 124 7.54 12.36 -15.39
CA VAL A 124 8.57 13.38 -15.09
C VAL A 124 9.93 12.78 -14.72
N ALA A 125 9.99 11.60 -14.12
CA ALA A 125 11.25 11.00 -13.66
C ALA A 125 12.25 10.66 -14.78
N PRO A 126 11.85 10.07 -15.93
CA PRO A 126 12.77 9.84 -17.05
C PRO A 126 13.23 11.13 -17.74
N ALA A 127 12.38 12.17 -17.74
CA ALA A 127 12.67 13.44 -18.41
C ALA A 127 13.71 14.29 -17.65
N ILE A 128 13.72 14.22 -16.31
CA ILE A 128 14.74 14.92 -15.48
C ILE A 128 16.10 14.23 -15.59
N LEU A 129 16.14 12.89 -15.65
CA LEU A 129 17.39 12.13 -15.76
C LEU A 129 18.07 12.30 -17.14
N ALA A 130 17.33 12.70 -18.17
CA ALA A 130 17.84 12.97 -19.51
C ALA A 130 18.29 14.43 -19.73
N LEU A 131 18.12 15.30 -18.72
CA LEU A 131 18.49 16.72 -18.75
C LEU A 131 19.66 17.07 -17.81
N LEU A 132 20.25 16.07 -17.14
CA LEU A 132 21.49 16.13 -16.37
C LEU A 132 22.58 15.30 -17.08
#